data_AF-A0A7Y7YDD6-F1
#
_entry.id   AF-A0A7Y7YDD6-F1
#
_cell.length_a   1.000
_cell.length_b   1.000
_cell.length_c   1.000
_cell.angle_alpha   90.00
_cell.angle_beta   90.00
_cell.angle_gamma   90.00
#
_symmetry.space_group_name_H-M   'P 1'
#
loop_
_entity.id
_entity.type
_entity.pdbx_description
1 polymer ?
#
loop_
_entity_poly.entity_id
_entity_poly.type
_entity_poly.pdbx_seq_one_letter_code
_entity_poly.pdbx_strand_id
1 'polypeptide(L)'
;MARARHPIKVIENVLRHAEECGWRIKVGGSHAWGKMYCPFNSELCRCQDHCATSIWSTPRSSFNHARNLQRVIDGCVMNRADADPLVAPPKE
;
A
#
# COMPACT_ATOMS: atom_id res chain seq x y z
N MET A 1 11.06 6.74 13.18
CA MET A 1 12.22 6.13 12.50
C MET A 1 11.84 5.92 11.04
N ALA A 2 12.60 6.49 10.10
CA ALA A 2 12.33 6.29 8.68
C ALA A 2 12.66 4.84 8.29
N ARG A 3 11.76 4.19 7.53
CA ARG A 3 12.00 2.86 6.99
C ARG A 3 13.26 2.84 6.11
N ALA A 4 13.87 1.67 5.93
CA ALA A 4 14.86 1.51 4.86
C ALA A 4 14.21 1.85 3.50
N ARG A 5 15.02 2.33 2.55
CA ARG A 5 14.56 2.55 1.17
C ARG A 5 14.61 1.25 0.37
N HIS A 6 13.64 1.07 -0.51
CA HIS A 6 13.62 -0.03 -1.44
C HIS A 6 14.71 0.22 -2.52
N PRO A 7 15.52 -0.80 -2.88
CA PRO A 7 16.62 -0.61 -3.86
C PRO A 7 16.11 -0.20 -5.26
N ILE A 8 14.89 -0.61 -5.60
CA ILE A 8 14.25 -0.30 -6.88
C ILE A 8 13.44 1.00 -6.76
N LYS A 9 13.85 2.03 -7.52
CA LYS A 9 13.26 3.38 -7.51
C LYS A 9 11.75 3.41 -7.81
N VAL A 10 11.28 2.63 -8.79
CA VAL A 10 9.85 2.63 -9.16
C VAL A 10 8.96 2.10 -8.03
N ILE A 11 9.44 1.11 -7.28
CA ILE A 11 8.74 0.58 -6.11
C ILE A 11 8.81 1.61 -4.97
N GLU A 12 9.98 2.17 -4.71
CA GLU A 12 10.16 3.22 -3.69
C GLU A 12 9.20 4.40 -3.88
N ASN A 13 8.98 4.84 -5.11
CA ASN A 13 8.03 5.91 -5.40
C ASN A 13 6.59 5.56 -5.02
N VAL A 14 6.18 4.32 -5.31
CA VAL A 14 4.85 3.82 -4.92
C VAL A 14 4.73 3.66 -3.41
N LEU A 15 5.81 3.22 -2.73
CA LEU A 15 5.82 3.11 -1.27
C LEU A 15 5.69 4.48 -0.59
N ARG A 16 6.35 5.51 -1.11
CA ARG A 16 6.17 6.89 -0.63
C ARG A 16 4.74 7.36 -0.77
N HIS A 17 4.13 7.13 -1.94
CA HIS A 17 2.73 7.44 -2.17
C HIS A 17 1.81 6.69 -1.20
N ALA A 18 2.10 5.41 -0.91
CA ALA A 18 1.38 4.64 0.09
C ALA A 18 1.44 5.30 1.48
N GLU A 19 2.64 5.73 1.91
CA GLU A 19 2.85 6.41 3.19
C GLU A 19 2.08 7.74 3.27
N GLU A 20 2.04 8.50 2.17
CA GLU A 20 1.24 9.73 2.03
C GLU A 20 -0.27 9.44 2.16
N CYS A 21 -0.73 8.31 1.61
CA CYS A 21 -2.11 7.81 1.77
C CYS A 21 -2.37 7.16 3.14
N GLY A 22 -1.42 7.19 4.08
CA GLY A 22 -1.56 6.64 5.43
C GLY A 22 -1.32 5.14 5.55
N TRP A 23 -0.81 4.46 4.51
CA TRP A 23 -0.43 3.06 4.62
C TRP A 23 0.79 2.88 5.51
N ARG A 24 0.77 1.81 6.31
CA ARG A 24 1.87 1.48 7.20
C ARG A 24 2.81 0.47 6.55
N ILE A 25 4.06 0.85 6.33
CA ILE A 25 5.08 -0.05 5.76
C ILE A 25 5.97 -0.60 6.86
N LYS A 26 6.13 -1.92 6.90
CA LYS A 26 7.10 -2.62 7.75
C LYS A 26 8.15 -3.29 6.86
N VAL A 27 9.40 -2.86 7.01
CA VAL A 27 10.54 -3.50 6.36
C VAL A 27 10.95 -4.72 7.17
N GLY A 28 11.23 -5.82 6.49
CA GLY A 28 11.67 -7.07 7.12
C GLY A 28 11.07 -8.31 6.46
N GLY A 29 11.92 -9.32 6.29
CA GLY A 29 11.59 -10.61 5.69
C GLY A 29 12.83 -11.23 5.05
N SER A 30 12.81 -12.55 4.85
CA SER A 30 13.91 -13.27 4.18
C SER A 30 13.81 -13.18 2.65
N HIS A 31 12.59 -13.29 2.10
CA HIS A 31 12.32 -13.29 0.65
C HIS A 31 11.59 -12.01 0.18
N ALA A 32 10.79 -11.41 1.08
CA ALA A 32 10.15 -10.13 0.87
C ALA A 32 11.02 -9.03 1.50
N TRP A 33 11.11 -7.88 0.83
CA TRP A 33 11.74 -6.69 1.38
C TRP A 33 10.96 -6.15 2.58
N GLY A 34 9.63 -6.24 2.50
CA GLY A 34 8.74 -5.82 3.56
C GLY A 34 7.28 -6.12 3.26
N LYS A 35 6.40 -5.57 4.08
CA LYS A 35 4.95 -5.62 3.90
C LYS A 35 4.35 -4.24 4.14
N MET A 36 3.38 -3.85 3.33
CA MET A 36 2.52 -2.70 3.59
C MET A 36 1.19 -3.17 4.17
N TYR A 37 0.66 -2.43 5.13
CA TYR A 37 -0.55 -2.74 5.87
C TYR A 37 -1.55 -1.60 5.69
N CYS A 38 -2.80 -1.96 5.48
CA CYS A 38 -3.90 -1.00 5.37
C CYS A 38 -4.11 -0.28 6.70
N PRO A 39 -4.36 1.04 6.67
CA PRO A 39 -4.60 1.82 7.88
C PRO A 39 -5.92 1.45 8.59
N PHE A 40 -6.94 1.01 7.86
CA PHE A 40 -8.29 0.81 8.41
C PHE A 40 -8.59 -0.64 8.80
N ASN A 41 -7.92 -1.62 8.17
CA ASN A 41 -8.13 -3.07 8.41
C ASN A 41 -9.61 -3.45 8.67
N SER A 42 -10.53 -2.87 7.91
CA SER A 42 -11.99 -3.04 8.08
C SER A 42 -12.52 -4.03 7.04
N GLU A 43 -13.60 -4.73 7.36
CA GLU A 43 -14.32 -5.65 6.47
C GLU A 43 -14.84 -4.96 5.19
N LEU A 44 -14.97 -3.63 5.21
CA LEU A 44 -15.31 -2.80 4.05
C LEU A 44 -14.13 -2.61 3.09
N CYS A 45 -12.92 -2.99 3.49
CA CYS A 45 -11.75 -2.92 2.65
C CYS A 45 -11.86 -3.99 1.56
N ARG A 46 -12.08 -3.55 0.32
CA ARG A 46 -12.21 -4.40 -0.88
C ARG A 46 -10.97 -5.26 -1.22
N CYS A 47 -9.97 -5.25 -0.35
CA CYS A 47 -8.69 -5.92 -0.49
C CYS A 47 -8.65 -7.36 0.07
N GLN A 48 -9.81 -7.93 0.45
CA GLN A 48 -9.97 -9.26 1.09
C GLN A 48 -9.31 -9.37 2.47
N ASP A 49 -9.67 -10.44 3.21
CA ASP A 49 -9.55 -10.73 4.66
C ASP A 49 -8.29 -10.28 5.41
N HIS A 50 -7.19 -9.99 4.73
CA HIS A 50 -5.97 -9.48 5.34
C HIS A 50 -5.36 -8.43 4.42
N CYS A 51 -5.71 -7.16 4.60
CA CYS A 51 -5.22 -6.07 3.76
C CYS A 51 -3.75 -5.73 4.08
N ALA A 52 -2.87 -6.67 3.75
CA ALA A 52 -1.43 -6.58 3.85
C ALA A 52 -0.83 -7.10 2.54
N THR A 53 -0.06 -6.25 1.86
CA THR A 53 0.62 -6.63 0.61
C THR A 53 2.11 -6.80 0.84
N SER A 54 2.67 -7.91 0.36
CA SER A 54 4.10 -8.16 0.44
C SER A 54 4.84 -7.41 -0.66
N ILE A 55 5.94 -6.77 -0.29
CA ILE A 55 6.83 -6.01 -1.16
C ILE A 55 8.06 -6.88 -1.42
N TRP A 56 8.29 -7.23 -2.69
CA TRP A 56 9.38 -8.15 -3.06
C TRP A 56 10.68 -7.39 -3.32
N SER A 57 11.80 -7.89 -2.79
CA SER A 57 13.14 -7.32 -3.05
C SER A 57 13.56 -7.51 -4.52
N THR A 58 13.27 -8.68 -5.08
CA THR A 58 13.69 -9.10 -6.43
C THR A 58 12.49 -9.58 -7.26
N PRO A 59 11.57 -8.68 -7.63
CA PRO A 59 10.44 -9.03 -8.48
C PRO A 59 10.91 -9.31 -9.91
N ARG A 60 10.28 -10.28 -10.59
CA ARG A 60 10.55 -10.59 -12.02
C ARG A 60 10.33 -9.38 -12.93
N SER A 61 9.38 -8.51 -12.58
CA SER A 61 9.17 -7.21 -13.22
C SER A 61 8.87 -6.16 -12.15
N SER A 62 9.79 -5.22 -12.01
CA SER A 62 9.69 -4.09 -11.06
C SER A 62 8.49 -3.20 -11.35
N PHE A 63 8.22 -2.92 -12.62
CA PHE A 63 7.10 -2.09 -13.06
C PHE A 63 5.75 -2.74 -12.78
N ASN A 64 5.59 -4.03 -13.10
CA ASN A 64 4.34 -4.73 -12.83
C ASN A 64 4.10 -4.85 -11.32
N HIS A 65 5.15 -5.09 -10.54
CA HIS A 65 5.02 -5.11 -9.08
C HIS A 65 4.62 -3.73 -8.53
N ALA A 66 5.27 -2.65 -8.98
CA ALA A 66 4.92 -1.29 -8.61
C ALA A 66 3.46 -0.94 -8.98
N ARG A 67 3.01 -1.28 -10.20
CA ARG A 67 1.62 -1.06 -10.64
C ARG A 67 0.61 -1.85 -9.81
N ASN A 68 0.96 -3.06 -9.37
CA ASN A 68 0.12 -3.86 -8.50
C ASN A 68 -0.02 -3.18 -7.12
N LEU A 69 1.10 -2.79 -6.51
CA LEU A 69 1.10 -2.04 -5.24
C LEU A 69 0.26 -0.76 -5.35
N GLN A 70 0.43 -0.01 -6.45
CA GLN A 70 -0.32 1.22 -6.70
C GLN A 70 -1.83 0.95 -6.79
N ARG A 71 -2.26 -0.07 -7.53
CA ARG A 71 -3.68 -0.46 -7.59
C ARG A 71 -4.27 -0.85 -6.23
N VAL A 72 -3.47 -1.45 -5.34
CA VAL A 72 -3.92 -1.77 -3.99
C VAL A 72 -4.13 -0.50 -3.18
N ILE A 73 -3.20 0.47 -3.29
CA ILE A 73 -3.30 1.78 -2.64
C ILE A 73 -4.53 2.53 -3.17
N ASP A 74 -4.66 2.65 -4.49
CA ASP A 74 -5.77 3.34 -5.17
C ASP A 74 -7.13 2.65 -4.94
N GLY A 75 -7.13 1.32 -4.83
CA GLY A 75 -8.33 0.51 -4.65
C GLY A 75 -8.87 0.50 -3.22
N CYS A 76 -8.08 0.95 -2.24
CA CYS A 76 -8.48 1.04 -0.86
C CYS A 76 -9.46 2.20 -0.66
N VAL A 77 -10.50 1.96 0.15
CA VAL A 77 -11.66 2.84 0.36
C VAL A 77 -11.28 4.28 0.68
N MET A 78 -10.13 4.50 1.33
CA MET A 78 -9.59 5.83 1.64
C MET A 78 -9.23 6.67 0.42
N ASN A 79 -8.73 6.08 -0.66
CA ASN A 79 -8.40 6.84 -1.88
C ASN A 79 -9.65 7.14 -2.72
N ARG A 80 -10.74 6.39 -2.53
CA ARG A 80 -12.03 6.67 -3.17
C ARG A 80 -12.82 7.78 -2.48
N ALA A 81 -12.63 7.98 -1.18
CA ALA A 81 -13.28 9.06 -0.45
C ALA A 81 -12.69 10.45 -0.79
N ASP A 82 -11.41 10.53 -1.16
CA ASP A 82 -10.79 11.80 -1.61
C ASP A 82 -11.16 12.17 -3.07
N ALA A 83 -11.46 11.16 -3.90
CA ALA A 83 -11.85 11.35 -5.30
C ALA A 83 -13.36 11.53 -5.53
N ASP A 84 -14.20 11.31 -4.51
CA ASP A 84 -15.65 11.49 -4.59
C ASP A 84 -16.11 12.47 -3.50
N PRO A 85 -16.48 13.72 -3.83
CA PRO A 85 -16.93 14.71 -2.87
C PRO A 85 -18.28 14.39 -2.19
N LEU A 86 -18.89 13.22 -2.42
CA LEU A 86 -20.15 12.80 -1.82
C LEU A 86 -20.00 11.67 -0.78
N VAL A 87 -18.83 11.05 -0.63
CA VAL A 87 -18.61 10.05 0.43
C VAL A 87 -18.09 10.75 1.69
N ALA A 88 -19.03 11.22 2.51
CA ALA A 88 -18.73 11.67 3.87
C ALA A 88 -18.03 10.54 4.66
N PRO A 89 -17.01 10.87 5.49
CA PRO A 89 -16.35 9.87 6.33
C PRO A 89 -17.39 9.21 7.25
N PRO A 90 -17.36 7.87 7.44
CA PRO A 90 -18.21 7.23 8.44
C PRO A 90 -17.88 7.86 9.80
N LYS A 91 -18.90 8.50 10.38
CA LYS A 91 -18.89 8.94 11.77
C LYS A 91 -19.13 7.71 12.64
N GLU A 92 -18.51 7.75 13.81
CA GLU A 92 -18.66 6.92 15.02
C GLU A 92 -17.66 5.76 15.23
#